data_AF-A0A2D7ICG1-F1
#
_entry.id   AF-A0A2D7ICG1-F1
#
_cell.length_a   1.000
_cell.length_b   1.000
_cell.length_c   1.000
_cell.angle_alpha   90.00
_cell.angle_beta   90.00
_cell.angle_gamma   90.00
#
_symmetry.space_group_name_H-M   'P 1'
#
loop_
_entity.id
_entity.type
_entity.pdbx_description
1 polymer ?
#
loop_
_entity_poly.entity_id
_entity_poly.type
_entity_poly.pdbx_seq_one_letter_code
_entity_poly.pdbx_strand_id
1 'polypeptide(L)'
;MELTEGLKAGDLEGLVSKRFEVDKYKSKMGEDKDVLVLAFVVDSLAPAKDLERFAEKGYKKVLDADATPGSMKDGKHRVFVEFARTEDCDNHIGDFLEDLGKLCNIPIWEFTYHKKPQVYEASRSNLNSILPRNPEMYMQKISQLKLGEVKDFFDKFNLMEFKMDNNLINISKGKQNLKFELKAWGDTESVLKEVKAFKIDSDSMSECVYLTKFFGPYNITKTSNDSFIFSKNNKSCEVSKHEW
;
A
#
# COMPACT_ATOMS: atom_id res chain seq x y z
N MET A 1 -6.62 -45.52 -16.37
CA MET A 1 -6.47 -44.75 -15.11
C MET A 1 -6.70 -43.31 -15.49
N GLU A 2 -7.92 -42.80 -15.30
CA GLU A 2 -8.23 -41.39 -15.54
C GLU A 2 -7.63 -40.58 -14.39
N LEU A 3 -6.60 -39.79 -14.70
CA LEU A 3 -6.17 -38.71 -13.80
C LEU A 3 -7.34 -37.72 -13.75
N THR A 4 -8.00 -37.65 -12.59
CA THR A 4 -9.00 -36.61 -12.33
C THR A 4 -8.24 -35.30 -12.18
N GLU A 5 -8.03 -34.58 -13.29
CA GLU A 5 -7.39 -33.26 -13.28
C GLU A 5 -8.34 -32.24 -12.66
N GLY A 6 -8.09 -31.87 -11.41
CA GLY A 6 -8.81 -30.80 -10.72
C GLY A 6 -8.62 -30.85 -9.20
N LEU A 7 -8.56 -29.68 -8.56
CA LEU A 7 -8.57 -29.58 -7.10
C LEU A 7 -9.95 -29.98 -6.56
N LYS A 8 -9.94 -30.72 -5.46
CA LYS A 8 -11.11 -31.12 -4.69
C LYS A 8 -11.22 -30.29 -3.41
N ALA A 9 -12.42 -30.25 -2.84
CA ALA A 9 -12.64 -29.60 -1.55
C ALA A 9 -11.69 -30.18 -0.48
N GLY A 10 -11.04 -29.29 0.27
CA GLY A 10 -10.04 -29.64 1.27
C GLY A 10 -8.60 -29.81 0.75
N ASP A 11 -8.36 -29.82 -0.57
CA ASP A 11 -7.00 -30.04 -1.11
C ASP A 11 -5.99 -28.95 -0.72
N LEU A 12 -6.46 -27.77 -0.31
CA LEU A 12 -5.63 -26.65 0.15
C LEU A 12 -5.80 -26.38 1.65
N GLU A 13 -6.43 -27.29 2.40
CA GLU A 13 -6.70 -27.13 3.82
C GLU A 13 -5.41 -26.98 4.63
N GLY A 14 -5.34 -25.92 5.44
CA GLY A 14 -4.18 -25.59 6.25
C GLY A 14 -2.96 -25.10 5.46
N LEU A 15 -3.01 -25.05 4.12
CA LEU A 15 -1.89 -24.65 3.26
C LEU A 15 -1.94 -23.17 2.88
N VAL A 16 -3.13 -22.57 2.87
CA VAL A 16 -3.34 -21.14 2.56
C VAL A 16 -3.73 -20.39 3.82
N SER A 17 -3.07 -19.27 4.09
CA SER A 17 -3.39 -18.42 5.24
C SER A 17 -4.76 -17.78 5.08
N LYS A 18 -5.62 -17.88 6.11
CA LYS A 18 -6.95 -17.23 6.17
C LYS A 18 -6.94 -15.73 5.90
N ARG A 19 -5.82 -15.06 6.16
CA ARG A 19 -5.64 -13.63 5.92
C ARG A 19 -4.86 -13.38 4.65
N PHE A 20 -5.43 -12.57 3.76
CA PHE A 20 -4.76 -12.04 2.57
C PHE A 20 -4.59 -10.52 2.67
N GLU A 21 -3.79 -9.95 1.77
CA GLU A 21 -3.51 -8.51 1.72
C GLU A 21 -3.99 -7.95 0.38
N VAL A 22 -4.69 -6.81 0.40
CA VAL A 22 -5.22 -6.17 -0.81
C VAL A 22 -4.47 -4.88 -1.11
N ASP A 23 -4.04 -4.69 -2.36
CA ASP A 23 -3.36 -3.49 -2.86
C ASP A 23 -2.11 -3.09 -2.05
N LYS A 24 -1.50 -4.04 -1.34
CA LYS A 24 -0.23 -3.81 -0.63
C LYS A 24 0.96 -3.83 -1.60
N TYR A 25 0.81 -4.56 -2.70
CA TYR A 25 1.81 -4.77 -3.74
C TYR A 25 1.36 -4.09 -5.03
N LYS A 26 2.32 -3.70 -5.86
CA LYS A 26 2.04 -3.11 -7.16
C LYS A 26 1.53 -4.16 -8.13
N SER A 27 0.66 -3.73 -9.02
CA SER A 27 0.22 -4.53 -10.17
C SER A 27 1.38 -4.85 -11.10
N LYS A 28 1.34 -6.04 -11.69
CA LYS A 28 2.21 -6.42 -12.82
C LYS A 28 1.57 -6.02 -14.14
N MET A 29 0.25 -6.12 -14.22
CA MET A 29 -0.52 -5.82 -15.43
C MET A 29 -1.24 -4.48 -15.26
N GLY A 30 -0.91 -3.49 -16.09
CA GLY A 30 -1.57 -2.18 -16.07
C GLY A 30 -1.08 -1.23 -14.98
N GLU A 31 -1.86 -0.19 -14.70
CA GLU A 31 -1.59 0.77 -13.62
C GLU A 31 -2.36 0.37 -12.35
N ASP A 32 -1.80 0.65 -11.17
CA ASP A 32 -2.41 0.29 -9.86
C ASP A 32 -3.84 0.88 -9.67
N LYS A 33 -4.16 1.97 -10.39
CA LYS A 33 -5.52 2.53 -10.38
C LYS A 33 -6.55 1.66 -11.11
N ASP A 34 -6.12 0.88 -12.09
CA ASP A 34 -6.99 0.05 -12.93
C ASP A 34 -7.02 -1.41 -12.48
N VAL A 35 -6.08 -1.83 -11.61
CA VAL A 35 -5.94 -3.21 -11.16
C VAL A 35 -5.91 -3.31 -9.64
N LEU A 36 -6.60 -4.33 -9.12
CA LEU A 36 -6.63 -4.68 -7.70
C LEU A 36 -5.81 -5.95 -7.49
N VAL A 37 -4.87 -5.93 -6.54
CA VAL A 37 -3.95 -7.04 -6.28
C VAL A 37 -4.28 -7.71 -4.96
N LEU A 38 -4.66 -8.98 -4.98
CA LEU A 38 -4.75 -9.84 -3.80
C LEU A 38 -3.42 -10.56 -3.59
N ALA A 39 -2.94 -10.63 -2.36
CA ALA A 39 -1.74 -11.37 -2.00
C ALA A 39 -2.04 -12.39 -0.89
N PHE A 40 -1.96 -13.67 -1.24
CA PHE A 40 -2.13 -14.80 -0.34
C PHE A 40 -0.76 -15.30 0.15
N VAL A 41 -0.71 -15.79 1.39
CA VAL A 41 0.45 -16.49 1.94
C VAL A 41 0.16 -17.98 1.97
N VAL A 42 1.05 -18.77 1.35
CA VAL A 42 0.88 -20.21 1.14
C VAL A 42 2.09 -20.95 1.67
N ASP A 43 1.91 -22.13 2.28
CA ASP A 43 2.97 -22.78 3.06
C ASP A 43 4.14 -23.35 2.24
N SER A 44 3.93 -23.70 0.97
CA SER A 44 5.01 -24.17 0.09
C SER A 44 4.71 -23.90 -1.39
N LEU A 45 5.69 -24.13 -2.27
CA LEU A 45 5.58 -23.82 -3.69
C LEU A 45 4.49 -24.64 -4.42
N ALA A 46 4.34 -25.93 -4.08
CA ALA A 46 3.35 -26.79 -4.72
C ALA A 46 1.90 -26.27 -4.55
N PRO A 47 1.37 -26.07 -3.32
CA PRO A 47 0.06 -25.48 -3.12
C PRO A 47 -0.03 -24.04 -3.63
N ALA A 48 1.07 -23.29 -3.68
CA ALA A 48 1.08 -21.97 -4.29
C ALA A 48 0.81 -22.04 -5.81
N LYS A 49 1.43 -23.02 -6.50
CA LYS A 49 1.18 -23.29 -7.93
C LYS A 49 -0.21 -23.87 -8.18
N ASP A 50 -0.76 -24.62 -7.24
CA ASP A 50 -2.15 -25.09 -7.34
C ASP A 50 -3.14 -23.93 -7.20
N LEU A 51 -2.92 -23.00 -6.26
CA LEU A 51 -3.72 -21.79 -6.11
C LEU A 51 -3.62 -20.86 -7.34
N GLU A 52 -2.42 -20.67 -7.88
CA GLU A 52 -2.20 -19.92 -9.13
C GLU A 52 -3.05 -20.51 -10.27
N ARG A 53 -2.94 -21.81 -10.52
CA ARG A 53 -3.70 -22.50 -11.58
C ARG A 53 -5.20 -22.44 -11.35
N PHE A 54 -5.65 -22.56 -10.10
CA PHE A 54 -7.06 -22.42 -9.74
C PHE A 54 -7.60 -21.03 -10.10
N ALA A 55 -6.86 -19.97 -9.77
CA ALA A 55 -7.24 -18.60 -10.09
C ALA A 55 -7.26 -18.37 -11.62
N GLU A 56 -6.19 -18.72 -12.33
CA GLU A 56 -6.09 -18.50 -13.78
C GLU A 56 -7.14 -19.27 -14.58
N LYS A 57 -7.35 -20.55 -14.26
CA LYS A 57 -8.23 -21.43 -15.06
C LYS A 57 -9.69 -21.37 -14.60
N GLY A 58 -9.93 -21.12 -13.32
CA GLY A 58 -11.27 -21.13 -12.73
C GLY A 58 -12.05 -19.84 -12.95
N TYR A 59 -11.36 -18.70 -13.11
CA TYR A 59 -11.99 -17.39 -13.00
C TYR A 59 -11.63 -16.46 -14.17
N LYS A 60 -12.55 -16.30 -15.11
CA LYS A 60 -12.39 -15.40 -16.29
C LYS A 60 -12.17 -13.92 -15.94
N LYS A 61 -12.44 -13.54 -14.68
CA LYS A 61 -12.33 -12.16 -14.18
C LYS A 61 -10.98 -11.89 -13.50
N VAL A 62 -10.20 -12.94 -13.25
CA VAL A 62 -8.79 -12.81 -12.88
C VAL A 62 -8.03 -12.39 -14.15
N LEU A 63 -7.25 -11.32 -14.03
CA LEU A 63 -6.39 -10.80 -15.09
C LEU A 63 -5.08 -11.59 -15.17
N ASP A 64 -4.50 -11.89 -14.02
CA ASP A 64 -3.24 -12.60 -13.85
C ASP A 64 -3.22 -13.27 -12.47
N ALA A 65 -2.54 -14.42 -12.36
CA ALA A 65 -2.15 -14.94 -11.07
C ALA A 65 -0.73 -15.49 -11.12
N ASP A 66 0.06 -15.22 -10.08
CA ASP A 66 1.46 -15.66 -10.02
C ASP A 66 1.91 -16.02 -8.61
N ALA A 67 2.40 -17.23 -8.46
CA ALA A 67 3.13 -17.69 -7.29
C ALA A 67 4.60 -17.28 -7.38
N THR A 68 5.12 -16.67 -6.30
CA THR A 68 6.51 -16.24 -6.25
C THR A 68 7.47 -17.43 -6.39
N PRO A 69 8.48 -17.35 -7.29
CA PRO A 69 9.44 -18.44 -7.49
C PRO A 69 10.34 -18.63 -6.27
N GLY A 70 10.62 -17.56 -5.52
CA GLY A 70 11.33 -17.60 -4.25
C GLY A 70 10.38 -17.71 -3.06
N SER A 71 10.86 -18.35 -1.99
CA SER A 71 10.21 -18.35 -0.69
C SER A 71 10.52 -17.09 0.11
N MET A 72 9.62 -16.76 1.03
CA MET A 72 9.84 -15.84 2.14
C MET A 72 10.85 -16.45 3.13
N LYS A 73 11.31 -15.62 4.09
CA LYS A 73 12.32 -16.03 5.09
C LYS A 73 11.93 -17.28 5.89
N ASP A 74 10.64 -17.54 6.04
CA ASP A 74 10.05 -18.67 6.76
C ASP A 74 9.74 -19.87 5.86
N GLY A 75 10.16 -19.86 4.59
CA GLY A 75 9.91 -20.94 3.63
C GLY A 75 8.55 -20.88 2.94
N LYS A 76 7.65 -19.98 3.37
CA LYS A 76 6.34 -19.79 2.75
C LYS A 76 6.45 -19.07 1.40
N HIS A 77 5.44 -19.18 0.57
CA HIS A 77 5.33 -18.51 -0.73
C HIS A 77 4.21 -17.48 -0.72
N ARG A 78 4.22 -16.57 -1.70
CA ARG A 78 3.10 -15.69 -1.97
C ARG A 78 2.47 -16.05 -3.31
N VAL A 79 1.14 -15.92 -3.37
CA VAL A 79 0.40 -15.96 -4.62
C VAL A 79 -0.30 -14.63 -4.80
N PHE A 80 -0.03 -13.97 -5.91
CA PHE A 80 -0.72 -12.77 -6.33
C PHE A 80 -1.87 -13.15 -7.24
N VAL A 81 -3.03 -12.52 -7.04
CA VAL A 81 -4.20 -12.67 -7.91
C VAL A 81 -4.69 -11.26 -8.25
N GLU A 82 -4.65 -10.91 -9.53
CA GLU A 82 -4.98 -9.58 -10.02
C GLU A 82 -6.38 -9.55 -10.63
N PHE A 83 -7.19 -8.57 -10.26
CA PHE A 83 -8.53 -8.34 -10.81
C PHE A 83 -8.60 -6.96 -11.46
N ALA A 84 -9.39 -6.84 -12.53
CA ALA A 84 -9.73 -5.52 -13.07
C ALA A 84 -10.56 -4.73 -12.06
N ARG A 85 -10.15 -3.49 -11.78
CA ARG A 85 -10.89 -2.59 -10.90
C ARG A 85 -12.11 -2.05 -11.63
N THR A 86 -13.24 -2.69 -11.36
CA THR A 86 -14.54 -2.41 -11.96
C THR A 86 -15.59 -2.32 -10.86
N GLU A 87 -16.73 -1.68 -11.13
CA GLU A 87 -17.80 -1.49 -10.14
C GLU A 87 -18.30 -2.80 -9.52
N ASP A 88 -18.04 -3.94 -10.16
CA ASP A 88 -18.47 -5.27 -9.72
C ASP A 88 -17.31 -6.13 -9.17
N CYS A 89 -16.11 -5.55 -8.99
CA CYS A 89 -14.94 -6.32 -8.56
C CYS A 89 -15.11 -6.94 -7.17
N ASP A 90 -15.90 -6.32 -6.28
CA ASP A 90 -16.24 -6.88 -4.98
C ASP A 90 -17.01 -8.19 -5.08
N ASN A 91 -17.92 -8.32 -6.05
CA ASN A 91 -18.63 -9.57 -6.30
C ASN A 91 -17.71 -10.64 -6.89
N HIS A 92 -16.87 -10.28 -7.88
CA HIS A 92 -15.91 -11.21 -8.45
C HIS A 92 -14.93 -11.77 -7.40
N ILE A 93 -14.45 -10.91 -6.49
CA ILE A 93 -13.57 -11.31 -5.38
C ILE A 93 -14.35 -12.18 -4.39
N GLY A 94 -15.59 -11.81 -4.06
CA GLY A 94 -16.46 -12.59 -3.17
C GLY A 94 -16.69 -14.02 -3.67
N ASP A 95 -17.02 -14.17 -4.95
CA ASP A 95 -17.23 -15.47 -5.59
C ASP A 95 -15.95 -16.31 -5.58
N PHE A 96 -14.81 -15.70 -5.91
CA PHE A 96 -13.49 -16.34 -5.85
C PHE A 96 -13.14 -16.86 -4.44
N LEU A 97 -13.36 -16.02 -3.42
CA LEU A 97 -13.08 -16.38 -2.03
C LEU A 97 -14.02 -17.47 -1.50
N GLU A 98 -15.27 -17.53 -1.97
CA GLU A 98 -16.22 -18.56 -1.58
C GLU A 98 -15.74 -19.95 -2.02
N ASP A 99 -15.35 -20.11 -3.29
CA ASP A 99 -14.88 -21.40 -3.78
C ASP A 99 -13.48 -21.73 -3.27
N LEU A 100 -12.60 -20.74 -3.17
CA LEU A 100 -11.30 -20.95 -2.52
C LEU A 100 -11.48 -21.39 -1.06
N GLY A 101 -12.49 -20.85 -0.37
CA GLY A 101 -12.88 -21.26 0.97
C GLY A 101 -13.23 -22.75 1.06
N LYS A 102 -13.89 -23.30 0.03
CA LYS A 102 -14.22 -24.74 -0.07
C LYS A 102 -12.96 -25.60 -0.25
N LEU A 103 -11.96 -25.12 -0.99
CA LEU A 103 -10.67 -25.82 -1.16
C LEU A 103 -9.81 -25.77 0.10
N CYS A 104 -9.86 -24.67 0.86
CA CYS A 104 -9.02 -24.46 2.04
C CYS A 104 -9.68 -24.82 3.36
N ASN A 105 -10.97 -25.19 3.35
CA ASN A 105 -11.83 -25.29 4.54
C ASN A 105 -11.83 -24.00 5.38
N ILE A 106 -11.91 -22.84 4.71
CA ILE A 106 -11.93 -21.51 5.32
C ILE A 106 -13.30 -20.87 5.05
N PRO A 107 -14.23 -20.88 6.04
CA PRO A 107 -15.59 -20.38 5.83
C PRO A 107 -15.66 -18.85 5.77
N ILE A 108 -14.69 -18.17 6.39
CA ILE A 108 -14.65 -16.71 6.50
C ILE A 108 -13.20 -16.28 6.27
N TRP A 109 -12.96 -15.46 5.26
CA TRP A 109 -11.64 -14.88 5.01
C TRP A 109 -11.45 -13.54 5.71
N GLU A 110 -10.20 -13.15 5.91
CA GLU A 110 -9.82 -11.85 6.45
C GLU A 110 -8.91 -11.11 5.48
N PHE A 111 -8.99 -9.78 5.45
CA PHE A 111 -8.07 -8.98 4.65
C PHE A 111 -7.59 -7.71 5.35
N THR A 112 -6.42 -7.25 4.94
CA THR A 112 -5.92 -5.90 5.19
C THR A 112 -5.88 -5.12 3.88
N TYR A 113 -5.93 -3.79 3.95
CA TYR A 113 -5.88 -2.92 2.77
C TYR A 113 -4.65 -2.03 2.79
N HIS A 114 -3.90 -2.04 1.69
CA HIS A 114 -2.66 -1.29 1.49
C HIS A 114 -1.67 -1.56 2.64
N LYS A 115 -1.06 -0.51 3.20
CA LYS A 115 -0.11 -0.59 4.33
C LYS A 115 -0.78 -0.50 5.70
N LYS A 116 -2.11 -0.49 5.78
CA LYS A 116 -2.82 -0.35 7.06
C LYS A 116 -2.95 -1.72 7.76
N PRO A 117 -2.70 -1.80 9.08
CA PRO A 117 -2.75 -3.06 9.82
C PRO A 117 -4.18 -3.49 10.19
N GLN A 118 -5.18 -2.66 9.91
CA GLN A 118 -6.57 -2.95 10.24
C GLN A 118 -7.07 -4.15 9.44
N VAL A 119 -7.62 -5.12 10.16
CA VAL A 119 -8.14 -6.37 9.62
C VAL A 119 -9.65 -6.26 9.47
N TYR A 120 -10.15 -6.74 8.34
CA TYR A 120 -11.56 -6.80 8.02
C TYR A 120 -11.97 -8.21 7.66
N GLU A 121 -13.17 -8.60 8.02
CA GLU A 121 -13.80 -9.79 7.45
C GLU A 121 -14.05 -9.57 5.95
N ALA A 122 -13.74 -10.54 5.10
CA ALA A 122 -13.96 -10.47 3.66
C ALA A 122 -15.42 -10.78 3.26
N SER A 123 -16.39 -10.16 3.95
CA SER A 123 -17.80 -10.23 3.56
C SER A 123 -18.07 -9.32 2.35
N ARG A 124 -19.11 -9.62 1.55
CA ARG A 124 -19.49 -8.77 0.40
C ARG A 124 -19.66 -7.30 0.78
N SER A 125 -20.27 -7.04 1.94
CA SER A 125 -20.45 -5.67 2.46
C SER A 125 -19.11 -4.97 2.75
N ASN A 126 -18.15 -5.68 3.33
CA ASN A 126 -16.83 -5.13 3.63
C ASN A 126 -16.01 -4.93 2.35
N LEU A 127 -16.03 -5.89 1.43
CA LEU A 127 -15.37 -5.74 0.13
C LEU A 127 -15.92 -4.52 -0.63
N ASN A 128 -17.24 -4.36 -0.66
CA ASN A 128 -17.91 -3.23 -1.31
C ASN A 128 -17.54 -1.86 -0.71
N SER A 129 -17.52 -1.78 0.63
CA SER A 129 -17.29 -0.51 1.34
C SER A 129 -15.82 -0.14 1.49
N ILE A 130 -14.92 -1.12 1.51
CA ILE A 130 -13.50 -0.90 1.77
C ILE A 130 -12.68 -0.89 0.48
N LEU A 131 -13.04 -1.67 -0.55
CA LEU A 131 -12.25 -1.69 -1.78
C LEU A 131 -12.70 -0.55 -2.70
N PRO A 132 -11.77 0.27 -3.24
CA PRO A 132 -12.15 1.22 -4.28
C PRO A 132 -12.44 0.45 -5.57
N ARG A 133 -13.65 0.63 -6.13
CA ARG A 133 -14.15 -0.19 -7.25
C ARG A 133 -14.02 0.47 -8.62
N ASN A 134 -13.38 1.63 -8.68
CA ASN A 134 -13.00 2.27 -9.93
C ASN A 134 -11.71 3.09 -9.76
N PRO A 135 -11.06 3.52 -10.85
CA PRO A 135 -9.81 4.26 -10.80
C PRO A 135 -9.89 5.58 -10.02
N GLU A 136 -11.01 6.30 -10.11
CA GLU A 136 -11.19 7.57 -9.42
C GLU A 136 -11.24 7.37 -7.90
N MET A 137 -12.07 6.44 -7.43
CA MET A 137 -12.16 6.06 -6.02
C MET A 137 -10.82 5.56 -5.49
N TYR A 138 -10.06 4.82 -6.30
CA TYR A 138 -8.72 4.37 -5.92
C TYR A 138 -7.80 5.56 -5.70
N MET A 139 -7.72 6.47 -6.68
CA MET A 139 -6.89 7.67 -6.58
C MET A 139 -7.26 8.54 -5.37
N GLN A 140 -8.56 8.74 -5.13
CA GLN A 140 -9.06 9.46 -3.94
C GLN A 140 -8.64 8.74 -2.64
N LYS A 141 -8.78 7.42 -2.58
CA LYS A 141 -8.44 6.63 -1.39
C LYS A 141 -6.94 6.61 -1.12
N ILE A 142 -6.10 6.42 -2.14
CA ILE A 142 -4.64 6.50 -2.02
C ILE A 142 -4.21 7.90 -1.60
N SER A 143 -4.82 8.94 -2.17
CA SER A 143 -4.58 10.31 -1.73
C SER A 143 -4.89 10.46 -0.24
N GLN A 144 -6.07 10.06 0.23
CA GLN A 144 -6.44 10.10 1.64
C GLN A 144 -5.49 9.30 2.56
N LEU A 145 -5.05 8.13 2.12
CA LEU A 145 -4.06 7.34 2.87
C LEU A 145 -2.72 8.07 2.97
N LYS A 146 -2.26 8.66 1.87
CA LYS A 146 -1.04 9.48 1.82
C LYS A 146 -1.16 10.69 2.73
N LEU A 147 -2.31 11.38 2.73
CA LEU A 147 -2.60 12.48 3.65
C LEU A 147 -2.43 12.06 5.11
N GLY A 148 -3.03 10.94 5.49
CA GLY A 148 -2.92 10.39 6.85
C GLY A 148 -1.48 10.03 7.22
N GLU A 149 -0.74 9.40 6.31
CA GLU A 149 0.66 9.04 6.52
C GLU A 149 1.58 10.26 6.69
N VAL A 150 1.41 11.30 5.88
CA VAL A 150 2.19 12.54 5.98
C VAL A 150 1.85 13.28 7.28
N LYS A 151 0.57 13.33 7.66
CA LYS A 151 0.15 13.86 8.97
C LYS A 151 0.84 13.12 10.11
N ASP A 152 0.77 11.79 10.12
CA ASP A 152 1.38 10.96 11.16
C ASP A 152 2.92 11.08 11.17
N PHE A 153 3.53 11.35 10.02
CA PHE A 153 4.97 11.56 9.90
C PHE A 153 5.43 12.84 10.60
N PHE A 154 4.73 13.97 10.39
CA PHE A 154 5.08 15.23 11.04
C PHE A 154 4.57 15.31 12.47
N ASP A 155 3.39 14.74 12.75
CA ASP A 155 2.70 14.95 14.02
C ASP A 155 2.10 13.68 14.63
N LYS A 156 2.97 12.68 14.85
CA LYS A 156 2.59 11.40 15.45
C LYS A 156 1.86 11.52 16.81
N PHE A 157 2.15 12.57 17.57
CA PHE A 157 1.63 12.76 18.93
C PHE A 157 0.52 13.82 19.01
N ASN A 158 0.00 14.30 17.87
CA ASN A 158 -1.01 15.37 17.80
C ASN A 158 -0.62 16.64 18.59
N LEU A 159 0.67 17.00 18.56
CA LEU A 159 1.23 18.18 19.21
C LEU A 159 1.17 19.43 18.32
N MET A 160 0.81 19.28 17.05
CA MET A 160 0.73 20.34 16.06
C MET A 160 -0.66 20.36 15.41
N GLU A 161 -1.11 21.53 14.96
CA GLU A 161 -2.27 21.58 14.09
C GLU A 161 -1.81 21.32 12.67
N PHE A 162 -2.19 20.17 12.11
CA PHE A 162 -1.86 19.78 10.74
C PHE A 162 -3.10 19.86 9.86
N LYS A 163 -3.07 20.74 8.86
CA LYS A 163 -4.09 20.83 7.81
C LYS A 163 -3.43 20.59 6.47
N MET A 164 -4.00 19.73 5.65
CA MET A 164 -3.54 19.52 4.29
C MET A 164 -4.71 19.65 3.33
N ASP A 165 -4.54 20.51 2.34
CA ASP A 165 -5.50 20.72 1.24
C ASP A 165 -4.74 20.53 -0.07
N ASN A 166 -5.14 19.52 -0.86
CA ASN A 166 -4.39 19.03 -2.01
C ASN A 166 -2.93 18.72 -1.66
N ASN A 167 -1.98 19.57 -2.09
CA ASN A 167 -0.56 19.45 -1.76
C ASN A 167 -0.08 20.52 -0.76
N LEU A 168 -0.95 21.40 -0.27
CA LEU A 168 -0.58 22.46 0.65
C LEU A 168 -0.71 21.97 2.09
N ILE A 169 0.42 21.87 2.78
CA ILE A 169 0.52 21.47 4.17
C ILE A 169 0.67 22.74 5.02
N ASN A 170 -0.27 22.96 5.93
CA ASN A 170 -0.20 24.00 6.95
C ASN A 170 0.06 23.35 8.30
N ILE A 171 1.15 23.73 8.95
CA ILE A 171 1.55 23.22 10.27
C ILE A 171 1.67 24.38 11.24
N SER A 172 0.86 24.34 12.30
CA SER A 172 0.86 25.36 13.35
C SER A 172 1.39 24.78 14.65
N LYS A 173 2.36 25.47 15.27
CA LYS A 173 2.93 25.13 16.58
C LYS A 173 3.06 26.40 17.41
N GLY A 174 2.18 26.55 18.39
CA GLY A 174 2.10 27.78 19.20
C GLY A 174 1.70 28.98 18.34
N LYS A 175 2.58 29.98 18.22
CA LYS A 175 2.36 31.19 17.39
C LYS A 175 2.98 31.10 15.99
N GLN A 176 3.71 30.03 15.69
CA GLN A 176 4.41 29.86 14.44
C GLN A 176 3.59 28.99 13.50
N ASN A 177 3.40 29.47 12.27
CA ASN A 177 2.70 28.77 11.21
C ASN A 177 3.63 28.63 10.02
N LEU A 178 3.86 27.40 9.58
CA LEU A 178 4.64 27.10 8.38
C LEU A 178 3.73 26.47 7.34
N LYS A 179 3.85 26.97 6.10
CA LYS A 179 3.12 26.46 4.95
C LYS A 179 4.08 25.83 3.96
N PHE A 180 3.76 24.64 3.48
CA PHE A 180 4.60 23.88 2.58
C PHE A 180 3.78 23.35 1.41
N GLU A 181 4.41 23.19 0.26
CA GLU A 181 3.87 22.39 -0.83
C GLU A 181 4.55 21.01 -0.81
N LEU A 182 3.76 19.94 -0.69
CA LEU A 182 4.21 18.56 -0.77
C LEU A 182 4.63 18.23 -2.19
N LYS A 183 5.90 17.88 -2.37
CA LYS A 183 6.46 17.44 -3.66
C LYS A 183 6.49 15.91 -3.74
N ALA A 184 6.97 15.25 -2.70
CA ALA A 184 7.07 13.79 -2.67
C ALA A 184 6.90 13.21 -1.25
N TRP A 185 6.39 11.99 -1.16
CA TRP A 185 6.30 11.20 0.08
C TRP A 185 6.48 9.73 -0.24
N GLY A 186 7.29 9.03 0.56
CA GLY A 186 7.48 7.60 0.40
C GLY A 186 8.63 7.04 1.22
N ASP A 187 9.12 5.88 0.77
CA ASP A 187 10.35 5.29 1.29
C ASP A 187 11.55 6.20 0.95
N THR A 188 12.49 6.33 1.89
CA THR A 188 13.61 7.27 1.77
C THR A 188 14.39 7.06 0.47
N GLU A 189 14.67 5.81 0.11
CA GLU A 189 15.37 5.50 -1.15
C GLU A 189 14.61 5.99 -2.38
N SER A 190 13.28 5.84 -2.41
CA SER A 190 12.45 6.27 -3.54
C SER A 190 12.45 7.79 -3.68
N VAL A 191 12.28 8.51 -2.56
CA VAL A 191 12.27 9.98 -2.57
C VAL A 191 13.64 10.53 -2.97
N LEU A 192 14.73 9.95 -2.44
CA LEU A 192 16.08 10.43 -2.74
C LEU A 192 16.52 10.16 -4.19
N LYS A 193 15.97 9.15 -4.86
CA LYS A 193 16.26 8.87 -6.29
C LYS A 193 15.81 10.01 -7.21
N GLU A 194 14.79 10.77 -6.83
CA GLU A 194 14.27 11.90 -7.62
C GLU A 194 15.08 13.19 -7.40
N VAL A 195 15.96 13.19 -6.39
CA VAL A 195 16.73 14.36 -5.98
C VAL A 195 18.04 14.45 -6.77
N LYS A 196 18.21 15.54 -7.51
CA LYS A 196 19.41 15.76 -8.34
C LYS A 196 20.66 16.08 -7.51
N ALA A 197 20.54 17.01 -6.56
CA ALA A 197 21.64 17.49 -5.73
C ALA A 197 21.15 18.13 -4.43
N PHE A 198 22.04 18.20 -3.44
CA PHE A 198 21.82 18.87 -2.15
C PHE A 198 22.57 20.21 -2.09
N LYS A 199 21.96 21.19 -1.40
CA LYS A 199 22.62 22.45 -1.04
C LYS A 199 23.25 22.32 0.35
N ILE A 200 24.51 22.72 0.46
CA ILE A 200 25.31 22.64 1.70
C ILE A 200 25.92 23.99 2.10
N ASP A 201 25.40 25.10 1.57
CA ASP A 201 25.82 26.45 1.94
C ASP A 201 25.27 26.87 3.33
N SER A 202 25.82 27.94 3.90
CA SER A 202 25.49 28.44 5.23
C SER A 202 24.01 28.83 5.38
N ASP A 203 23.38 29.36 4.34
CA ASP A 203 21.98 29.79 4.39
C ASP A 203 21.07 28.56 4.45
N SER A 204 21.35 27.58 3.59
CA SER A 204 20.67 26.27 3.59
C SER A 204 20.79 25.55 4.93
N MET A 205 21.98 25.54 5.53
CA MET A 205 22.18 24.95 6.87
C MET A 205 21.36 25.69 7.94
N SER A 206 21.32 27.02 7.88
CA SER A 206 20.57 27.84 8.84
C SER A 206 19.06 27.55 8.78
N GLU A 207 18.52 27.38 7.58
CA GLU A 207 17.12 26.99 7.38
C GLU A 207 16.83 25.57 7.90
N CYS A 208 17.71 24.61 7.62
CA CYS A 208 17.58 23.25 8.17
C CYS A 208 17.60 23.26 9.71
N VAL A 209 18.46 24.06 10.35
CA VAL A 209 18.50 24.20 11.80
C VAL A 209 17.21 24.82 12.34
N TYR A 210 16.67 25.84 11.68
CA TYR A 210 15.36 26.42 12.04
C TYR A 210 14.25 25.36 12.00
N LEU A 211 14.18 24.57 10.94
CA LEU A 211 13.18 23.50 10.79
C LEU A 211 13.35 22.39 11.83
N THR A 212 14.59 22.01 12.15
CA THR A 212 14.87 21.04 13.23
C THR A 212 14.37 21.54 14.58
N LYS A 213 14.48 22.84 14.87
CA LYS A 213 13.91 23.43 16.10
C LYS A 213 12.38 23.37 16.11
N PHE A 214 11.74 23.59 14.97
CA PHE A 214 10.28 23.56 14.85
C PHE A 214 9.72 22.14 14.95
N PHE A 215 10.23 21.21 14.14
CA PHE A 215 9.72 19.85 13.97
C PHE A 215 10.33 18.83 14.94
N GLY A 216 11.50 19.11 15.50
CA GLY A 216 12.25 18.16 16.30
C GLY A 216 13.19 17.29 15.46
N PRO A 217 13.54 16.08 15.93
CA PRO A 217 14.64 15.29 15.37
C PRO A 217 14.26 14.61 14.06
N TYR A 218 14.34 15.37 12.97
CA TYR A 218 14.35 14.87 11.60
C TYR A 218 15.73 15.07 11.01
N ASN A 219 16.12 14.19 10.09
CA ASN A 219 17.25 14.46 9.22
C ASN A 219 16.75 15.38 8.10
N ILE A 220 17.09 16.66 8.17
CA ILE A 220 16.62 17.69 7.23
C ILE A 220 17.76 18.12 6.33
N THR A 221 17.56 18.02 5.02
CA THR A 221 18.49 18.53 4.01
C THR A 221 17.76 19.38 2.99
N LYS A 222 18.45 20.37 2.42
CA LYS A 222 17.90 21.22 1.35
C LYS A 222 18.41 20.73 0.00
N THR A 223 17.55 20.74 -1.00
CA THR A 223 17.88 20.35 -2.38
C THR A 223 18.30 21.55 -3.21
N SER A 224 18.91 21.30 -4.37
CA SER A 224 19.23 22.35 -5.35
C SER A 224 17.99 23.10 -5.87
N ASN A 225 16.80 22.51 -5.77
CA ASN A 225 15.53 23.08 -6.22
C ASN A 225 14.80 23.87 -5.10
N ASP A 226 15.48 24.19 -4.01
CA ASP A 226 14.92 24.91 -2.85
C ASP A 226 13.78 24.17 -2.12
N SER A 227 13.67 22.85 -2.30
CA SER A 227 12.89 21.96 -1.44
C SER A 227 13.69 21.49 -0.23
N PHE A 228 13.00 21.07 0.83
CA PHE A 228 13.53 20.38 2.01
C PHE A 228 13.10 18.93 2.02
N ILE A 229 14.01 18.04 2.40
CA ILE A 229 13.72 16.64 2.63
C ILE A 229 13.79 16.36 4.12
N PHE A 230 12.66 15.97 4.69
CA PHE A 230 12.58 15.46 6.05
C PHE A 230 12.67 13.94 6.00
N SER A 231 13.64 13.35 6.71
CA SER A 231 13.79 11.89 6.77
C SER A 231 13.76 11.36 8.19
N LYS A 232 13.00 10.28 8.42
CA LYS A 232 12.87 9.58 9.71
C LYS A 232 12.35 8.16 9.50
N ASN A 233 12.93 7.16 10.17
CA ASN A 233 12.48 5.76 10.14
C ASN A 233 12.25 5.19 8.72
N ASN A 234 13.21 5.40 7.81
CA ASN A 234 13.14 4.97 6.40
C ASN A 234 11.99 5.57 5.58
N LYS A 235 11.36 6.63 6.08
CA LYS A 235 10.41 7.46 5.35
C LYS A 235 10.97 8.84 5.13
N SER A 236 10.66 9.41 3.97
CA SER A 236 11.04 10.77 3.64
C SER A 236 9.87 11.55 3.02
N CYS A 237 9.86 12.83 3.30
CA CYS A 237 8.90 13.80 2.79
C CYS A 237 9.67 14.97 2.17
N GLU A 238 9.47 15.22 0.87
CA GLU A 238 10.01 16.40 0.19
C GLU A 238 8.94 17.48 0.14
N VAL A 239 9.29 18.67 0.63
CA VAL A 239 8.41 19.83 0.70
C VAL A 239 9.14 21.09 0.24
N SER A 240 8.46 21.99 -0.47
CA SER A 240 8.97 23.33 -0.75
C SER A 240 8.26 24.36 0.11
N LYS A 241 8.94 25.48 0.43
CA LYS A 241 8.28 26.60 1.11
C LYS A 241 7.11 27.10 0.28
N HIS A 242 6.04 27.50 0.94
CA HIS A 242 4.90 28.13 0.29
C HIS A 242 4.49 29.34 1.14
N GLU A 243 4.49 30.55 0.59
CA GLU A 243 4.04 31.77 1.30
C GLU A 243 4.68 31.98 2.70
N TRP A 244 6.02 32.08 2.75
CA TRP A 244 6.76 32.46 3.96
C TRP A 244 7.16 33.93 3.93
#